data_AF-A9GC91-F1
#
_entry.id   AF-A9GC91-F1
#
_cell.length_a   1.000
_cell.length_b   1.000
_cell.length_c   1.000
_cell.angle_alpha   90.00
_cell.angle_beta   90.00
_cell.angle_gamma   90.00
#
_symmetry.space_group_name_H-M   'P 1'
#
loop_
_entity.id
_entity.type
_entity.pdbx_description
1 polymer ?
#
loop_
_entity_poly.entity_id
_entity_poly.type
_entity_poly.pdbx_seq_one_letter_code
_entity_poly.pdbx_strand_id
1 'polypeptide(L)'
;MNITGKLFTITNLETFVASYVKTNGRPTEGFAHLGKTRVHLATDLPNGQFSGSFIPSMSFSIDSNDRGDFSFAIPSSLASSRGQVIAFRTTMMPHPVPGFPPIRILDPLYRSKPFRFSDVSTQEQQTVQKIFIAQLTTPDDQGISQTKLNLTLTPIRKNLELDSLKATILSSRVNVHATKSGGDLKFSAFVRGSTSDDLGRVIDVKAGEIDIDLPGPDCIVGLCVDEGQIEEQIRKGLSRLSSELSKDLRTAVKKRLPGVGDLASISVWRCRFVQTGTRTIKLPITNQAFELPIMSVVPDIAIGVLENFRADLY
;
A
#
# COMPACT_ATOMS: atom_id res chain seq x y z
N MET A 1 -20.75 13.42 -18.30
CA MET A 1 -19.49 14.07 -17.88
C MET A 1 -18.34 13.17 -18.28
N ASN A 2 -17.21 13.72 -18.73
CA ASN A 2 -16.05 12.90 -19.09
C ASN A 2 -14.87 13.22 -18.16
N ILE A 3 -14.17 12.18 -17.70
CA ILE A 3 -12.88 12.31 -17.03
C ILE A 3 -11.82 11.76 -17.96
N THR A 4 -10.98 12.65 -18.47
CA THR A 4 -9.91 12.31 -19.41
C THR A 4 -8.55 12.57 -18.78
N GLY A 5 -7.61 11.64 -18.98
CA GLY A 5 -6.24 11.85 -18.56
C GLY A 5 -5.23 11.13 -19.44
N LYS A 6 -3.96 11.41 -19.16
CA LYS A 6 -2.83 10.86 -19.91
C LYS A 6 -1.71 10.49 -18.95
N LEU A 7 -1.27 9.25 -19.01
CA LEU A 7 -0.22 8.73 -18.15
C LEU A 7 1.15 8.84 -18.81
N PHE A 8 2.14 9.23 -18.00
CA PHE A 8 3.54 9.29 -18.35
C PHE A 8 4.37 8.55 -17.30
N THR A 9 5.44 7.92 -17.74
CA THR A 9 6.47 7.37 -16.85
C THR A 9 7.63 8.35 -16.80
N ILE A 10 8.10 8.67 -15.60
CA ILE A 10 9.30 9.46 -15.39
C ILE A 10 10.50 8.54 -15.67
N THR A 11 11.29 8.89 -16.67
CA THR A 11 12.45 8.10 -17.14
C THR A 11 13.75 8.57 -16.51
N ASN A 12 13.85 9.85 -16.18
CA ASN A 12 14.97 10.42 -15.44
C ASN A 12 14.43 11.40 -14.39
N LEU A 13 14.56 11.01 -13.13
CA LEU A 13 13.96 11.72 -12.00
C LEU A 13 14.54 13.13 -11.81
N GLU A 14 15.85 13.28 -11.93
CA GLU A 14 16.54 14.56 -11.74
C GLU A 14 16.18 15.56 -12.84
N THR A 15 16.21 15.10 -14.10
CA THR A 15 15.84 15.89 -15.28
C THR A 15 14.36 16.30 -15.20
N PHE A 16 13.48 15.37 -14.82
CA PHE A 16 12.07 15.64 -14.64
C PHE A 16 11.82 16.70 -13.57
N VAL A 17 12.42 16.56 -12.37
CA VAL A 17 12.22 17.51 -11.27
C VAL A 17 12.72 18.90 -11.66
N ALA A 18 13.91 19.00 -12.26
CA ALA A 18 14.46 20.27 -12.73
C ALA A 18 13.52 20.94 -13.75
N SER A 19 13.01 20.16 -14.72
CA SER A 19 12.06 20.65 -15.72
C SER A 19 10.73 21.07 -15.09
N TYR A 20 10.17 20.25 -14.20
CA TYR A 20 8.89 20.50 -13.52
C TYR A 20 8.94 21.79 -12.71
N VAL A 21 9.99 22.00 -11.92
CA VAL A 21 10.17 23.22 -11.12
C VAL A 21 10.37 24.43 -12.02
N LYS A 22 11.25 24.34 -13.03
CA LYS A 22 11.53 25.44 -13.96
C LYS A 22 10.30 25.91 -14.75
N THR A 23 9.42 24.98 -15.09
CA THR A 23 8.23 25.22 -15.93
C THR A 23 6.95 25.44 -15.12
N ASN A 24 7.06 25.53 -13.79
CA ASN A 24 5.92 25.66 -12.88
C ASN A 24 4.85 24.57 -13.09
N GLY A 25 5.31 23.32 -13.14
CA GLY A 25 4.46 22.13 -13.23
C GLY A 25 4.06 21.71 -14.64
N ARG A 26 4.81 22.15 -15.66
CA ARG A 26 4.63 21.79 -17.08
C ARG A 26 5.93 21.21 -17.67
N PRO A 27 6.42 20.08 -17.13
CA PRO A 27 7.71 19.54 -17.53
C PRO A 27 7.74 19.24 -19.03
N THR A 28 8.89 19.44 -19.65
CA THR A 28 9.14 19.22 -21.08
C THR A 28 10.08 18.05 -21.35
N GLU A 29 10.73 17.52 -20.31
CA GLU A 29 11.76 16.47 -20.41
C GLU A 29 11.76 15.56 -19.17
N GLY A 30 12.47 14.43 -19.26
CA GLY A 30 12.59 13.45 -18.16
C GLY A 30 11.43 12.47 -18.04
N PHE A 31 10.54 12.38 -19.03
CA PHE A 31 9.42 11.45 -19.05
C PHE A 31 9.11 10.89 -20.45
N ALA A 32 8.36 9.79 -20.50
CA ALA A 32 7.86 9.15 -21.70
C ALA A 32 6.39 8.73 -21.51
N HIS A 33 5.68 8.39 -22.60
CA HIS A 33 4.31 7.89 -22.49
C HIS A 33 4.24 6.57 -21.71
N LEU A 34 3.23 6.42 -20.86
CA LEU A 34 2.93 5.20 -20.13
C LEU A 34 1.63 4.58 -20.67
N GLY A 35 1.77 3.76 -21.70
CA GLY A 35 0.64 3.08 -22.35
C GLY A 35 0.23 1.77 -21.69
N LYS A 36 -0.89 1.20 -22.14
CA LYS A 36 -1.41 -0.13 -21.74
C LYS A 36 -1.51 -0.32 -20.22
N THR A 37 -1.79 0.76 -19.51
CA THR A 37 -1.86 0.78 -18.05
C THR A 37 -3.32 0.74 -17.62
N ARG A 38 -3.65 -0.16 -16.71
CA ARG A 38 -5.02 -0.30 -16.19
C ARG A 38 -5.33 0.90 -15.31
N VAL A 39 -6.40 1.63 -15.62
CA VAL A 39 -6.90 2.74 -14.83
C VAL A 39 -8.29 2.38 -14.32
N HIS A 40 -8.52 2.63 -13.03
CA HIS A 40 -9.83 2.52 -12.41
C HIS A 40 -10.32 3.90 -12.00
N LEU A 41 -11.60 4.15 -12.25
CA LEU A 41 -12.35 5.19 -11.59
C LEU A 41 -13.19 4.53 -10.49
N ALA A 42 -12.62 4.50 -9.29
CA ALA A 42 -13.30 4.07 -8.08
C ALA A 42 -14.43 5.04 -7.78
N THR A 43 -15.63 4.53 -7.51
CA THR A 43 -16.80 5.35 -7.19
C THR A 43 -17.39 4.93 -5.85
N ASP A 44 -17.64 5.88 -4.96
CA ASP A 44 -18.45 5.63 -3.77
C ASP A 44 -19.94 5.87 -4.06
N LEU A 45 -20.80 5.15 -3.32
CA LEU A 45 -22.20 5.57 -3.21
C LEU A 45 -22.24 6.85 -2.37
N PRO A 46 -23.28 7.70 -2.48
CA PRO A 46 -23.38 8.97 -1.75
C PRO A 46 -23.15 8.90 -0.22
N ASN A 47 -23.29 7.70 0.38
CA ASN A 47 -23.06 7.42 1.80
C ASN A 47 -21.98 6.34 2.06
N GLY A 48 -21.27 5.88 1.01
CA GLY A 48 -20.22 4.87 1.13
C GLY A 48 -18.85 5.50 1.38
N GLN A 49 -18.00 4.83 2.15
CA GLN A 49 -16.58 5.18 2.23
C GLN A 49 -15.77 4.32 1.27
N PHE A 50 -14.64 4.85 0.76
CA PHE A 50 -13.65 4.05 0.05
C PHE A 50 -13.00 3.06 1.03
N SER A 51 -13.64 1.91 1.26
CA SER A 51 -13.06 0.85 2.07
C SER A 51 -11.85 0.24 1.32
N GLY A 52 -10.76 -0.05 2.04
CA GLY A 52 -9.46 -0.51 1.50
C GLY A 52 -9.44 -1.91 0.85
N SER A 53 -10.42 -2.20 -0.01
CA SER A 53 -10.50 -3.41 -0.83
C SER A 53 -9.65 -3.30 -2.10
N PHE A 54 -9.39 -4.46 -2.73
CA PHE A 54 -8.59 -4.60 -3.97
C PHE A 54 -9.23 -3.84 -5.14
N ILE A 55 -10.57 -3.75 -5.15
CA ILE A 55 -11.36 -2.96 -6.08
C ILE A 55 -12.53 -2.35 -5.28
N PRO A 56 -12.77 -1.04 -5.35
CA PRO A 56 -13.92 -0.41 -4.71
C PRO A 56 -15.24 -0.97 -5.26
N SER A 57 -16.28 -0.97 -4.43
CA SER A 57 -17.56 -1.68 -4.64
C SER A 57 -18.28 -1.33 -5.97
N MET A 58 -17.98 -0.16 -6.54
CA MET A 58 -18.29 0.19 -7.93
C MET A 58 -17.05 0.86 -8.54
N SER A 59 -16.53 0.31 -9.63
CA SER A 59 -15.43 0.96 -10.36
C SER A 59 -15.60 0.78 -11.86
N PHE A 60 -15.41 1.87 -12.59
CA PHE A 60 -15.16 1.77 -14.02
C PHE A 60 -13.68 1.41 -14.22
N SER A 61 -13.37 0.61 -15.24
CA SER A 61 -11.97 0.32 -15.57
C SER A 61 -11.74 0.42 -17.07
N ILE A 62 -10.56 0.89 -17.45
CA ILE A 62 -10.11 1.01 -18.84
C ILE A 62 -8.60 0.76 -18.88
N ASP A 63 -8.10 0.23 -19.99
CA ASP A 63 -6.65 0.25 -20.26
C ASP A 63 -6.31 1.50 -21.06
N SER A 64 -5.27 2.22 -20.66
CA SER A 64 -4.78 3.35 -21.45
C SER A 64 -4.27 2.87 -22.82
N ASN A 65 -4.39 3.72 -23.84
CA ASN A 65 -3.85 3.41 -25.17
C ASN A 65 -2.29 3.43 -25.17
N ASP A 66 -1.65 3.21 -26.32
CA ASP A 66 -0.18 3.21 -26.43
C ASP A 66 0.48 4.58 -26.09
N ARG A 67 -0.30 5.66 -26.11
CA ARG A 67 0.12 7.02 -25.76
C ARG A 67 -0.21 7.40 -24.31
N GLY A 68 -0.77 6.46 -23.54
CA GLY A 68 -1.16 6.64 -22.14
C GLY A 68 -2.50 7.35 -21.95
N ASP A 69 -3.28 7.62 -23.00
CA ASP A 69 -4.56 8.31 -22.88
C ASP A 69 -5.64 7.36 -22.34
N PHE A 70 -6.51 7.87 -21.45
CA PHE A 70 -7.69 7.20 -20.94
C PHE A 70 -8.88 8.17 -20.81
N SER A 71 -10.10 7.63 -20.86
CA SER A 71 -11.33 8.42 -20.70
C SER A 71 -12.42 7.59 -20.04
N PHE A 72 -13.11 8.18 -19.07
CA PHE A 72 -14.31 7.62 -18.47
C PHE A 72 -15.51 8.50 -18.81
N ALA A 73 -16.53 7.89 -19.41
CA ALA A 73 -17.85 8.51 -19.56
C ALA A 73 -18.67 8.23 -18.30
N ILE A 74 -18.94 9.29 -17.52
CA ILE A 74 -19.70 9.21 -16.27
C ILE A 74 -21.18 9.52 -16.55
N PRO A 75 -22.08 8.58 -16.24
CA PRO A 75 -23.52 8.81 -16.31
C PRO A 75 -23.95 9.97 -15.42
N SER A 76 -24.92 10.77 -15.88
CA SER A 76 -25.46 11.91 -15.12
C SER A 76 -26.08 11.49 -13.78
N SER A 77 -26.58 10.25 -13.68
CA SER A 77 -27.11 9.67 -12.44
C SER A 77 -26.08 9.55 -11.32
N LEU A 78 -24.78 9.57 -11.64
CA LEU A 78 -23.70 9.51 -10.66
C LEU A 78 -23.14 10.90 -10.32
N ALA A 79 -23.68 12.00 -10.85
CA ALA A 79 -23.07 13.33 -10.69
C ALA A 79 -22.79 13.75 -9.22
N SER A 80 -23.55 13.24 -8.25
CA SER A 80 -23.36 13.50 -6.82
C SER A 80 -22.40 12.54 -6.11
N SER A 81 -21.93 11.48 -6.76
CA SER A 81 -20.96 10.53 -6.21
C SER A 81 -19.55 11.11 -6.19
N ARG A 82 -18.67 10.50 -5.37
CA ARG A 82 -17.24 10.79 -5.42
C ARG A 82 -16.51 9.75 -6.27
N GLY A 83 -15.50 10.24 -6.97
CA GLY A 83 -14.56 9.44 -7.74
C GLY A 83 -13.17 9.45 -7.14
N GLN A 84 -12.41 8.39 -7.35
CA GLN A 84 -10.97 8.35 -7.16
C GLN A 84 -10.33 7.65 -8.36
N VAL A 85 -9.33 8.29 -8.97
CA VAL A 85 -8.57 7.70 -10.08
C VAL A 85 -7.41 6.90 -9.50
N ILE A 86 -7.31 5.64 -9.90
CA ILE A 86 -6.22 4.75 -9.50
C ILE A 86 -5.62 4.12 -10.75
N ALA A 87 -4.31 4.32 -10.96
CA ALA A 87 -3.58 3.65 -12.03
C ALA A 87 -2.83 2.44 -11.46
N PHE A 88 -2.88 1.32 -12.17
CA PHE A 88 -2.29 0.06 -11.75
C PHE A 88 -1.33 -0.47 -12.80
N ARG A 89 -0.20 -1.00 -12.32
CA ARG A 89 0.58 -1.96 -13.09
C ARG A 89 -0.08 -3.32 -12.93
N THR A 90 -0.32 -3.98 -14.06
CA THR A 90 -0.80 -5.37 -14.02
C THR A 90 0.41 -6.29 -14.00
N THR A 91 0.53 -7.09 -12.95
CA THR A 91 1.51 -8.20 -12.87
C THR A 91 0.78 -9.54 -12.89
N MET A 92 1.52 -10.60 -13.18
CA MET A 92 1.00 -11.97 -13.19
C MET A 92 1.67 -12.76 -12.08
N MET A 93 0.88 -13.41 -11.24
CA MET A 93 1.37 -14.38 -10.27
C MET A 93 0.99 -15.79 -10.72
N PRO A 94 1.88 -16.78 -10.57
CA PRO A 94 1.53 -18.17 -10.79
C PRO A 94 0.28 -18.54 -9.99
N HIS A 95 -0.64 -19.29 -10.60
CA HIS A 95 -1.79 -19.80 -9.88
C HIS A 95 -1.33 -20.82 -8.83
N PRO A 96 -1.88 -20.81 -7.59
CA PRO A 96 -1.48 -21.76 -6.55
C PRO A 96 -1.85 -23.21 -6.90
N VAL A 97 -2.83 -23.39 -7.80
CA VAL A 97 -3.21 -24.69 -8.37
C VAL A 97 -2.50 -24.90 -9.71
N PRO A 98 -1.69 -25.96 -9.87
CA PRO A 98 -1.04 -26.29 -11.14
C PRO A 98 -2.03 -26.41 -12.30
N GLY A 99 -1.64 -25.93 -13.49
CA GLY A 99 -2.46 -26.02 -14.71
C GLY A 99 -3.49 -24.90 -14.90
N PHE A 100 -3.67 -24.03 -13.91
CA PHE A 100 -4.56 -22.87 -14.02
C PHE A 100 -3.82 -21.63 -14.56
N PRO A 101 -4.53 -20.72 -15.25
CA PRO A 101 -3.93 -19.49 -15.77
C PRO A 101 -3.41 -18.60 -14.63
N PRO A 102 -2.32 -17.84 -14.85
CA PRO A 102 -1.79 -16.91 -13.87
C PRO A 102 -2.83 -15.92 -13.38
N ILE A 103 -2.77 -15.60 -12.09
CA ILE A 103 -3.64 -14.62 -11.44
C ILE A 103 -3.10 -13.24 -11.74
N ARG A 104 -3.96 -12.35 -12.25
CA ARG A 104 -3.64 -10.93 -12.42
C ARG A 104 -3.62 -10.23 -11.07
N ILE A 105 -2.51 -9.56 -10.78
CA ILE A 105 -2.34 -8.70 -9.62
C ILE A 105 -2.30 -7.26 -10.10
N LEU A 106 -3.05 -6.40 -9.39
CA LEU A 106 -3.10 -4.95 -9.64
C LEU A 106 -2.22 -4.26 -8.60
N ASP A 107 -1.07 -3.77 -9.05
CA ASP A 107 -0.10 -3.05 -8.24
C ASP A 107 -0.35 -1.54 -8.38
N PRO A 108 -0.71 -0.81 -7.31
CA PRO A 108 -1.06 0.61 -7.44
C PRO A 108 0.18 1.45 -7.75
N LEU A 109 0.11 2.20 -8.86
CA LEU A 109 1.14 3.14 -9.31
C LEU A 109 0.81 4.58 -8.93
N TYR A 110 -0.47 4.93 -8.98
CA TYR A 110 -0.95 6.27 -8.68
C TYR A 110 -2.34 6.20 -8.08
N ARG A 111 -2.61 7.14 -7.16
CA ARG A 111 -3.92 7.38 -6.56
C ARG A 111 -4.17 8.88 -6.51
N SER A 112 -5.27 9.34 -7.07
CA SER A 112 -5.75 10.71 -6.83
C SER A 112 -6.35 10.80 -5.42
N LYS A 113 -6.56 12.02 -4.93
CA LYS A 113 -7.52 12.19 -3.84
C LYS A 113 -8.94 11.97 -4.35
N PRO A 114 -9.89 11.62 -3.49
CA PRO A 114 -11.26 11.53 -3.90
C PRO A 114 -11.85 12.93 -4.16
N PHE A 115 -12.62 13.07 -5.22
CA PHE A 115 -13.26 14.31 -5.65
C PHE A 115 -14.73 14.03 -5.97
N ARG A 116 -15.63 15.00 -5.82
CA ARG A 116 -17.02 14.83 -6.29
C ARG A 116 -17.06 15.05 -7.79
N PHE A 117 -17.86 14.28 -8.50
CA PHE A 117 -18.03 14.50 -9.94
C PHE A 117 -18.63 15.87 -10.23
N SER A 118 -19.55 16.35 -9.37
CA SER A 118 -20.12 17.70 -9.45
C SER A 118 -19.09 18.83 -9.40
N ASP A 119 -17.92 18.58 -8.80
CA ASP A 119 -16.90 19.62 -8.57
C ASP A 119 -15.93 19.72 -9.77
N VAL A 120 -16.02 18.80 -10.74
CA VAL A 120 -15.20 18.82 -11.95
C VAL A 120 -15.80 19.82 -12.96
N SER A 121 -15.14 20.95 -13.13
CA SER A 121 -15.60 22.03 -14.01
C SER A 121 -15.69 21.60 -15.48
N THR A 122 -16.51 22.28 -16.28
CA THR A 122 -16.61 22.02 -17.73
C THR A 122 -15.26 22.16 -18.43
N GLN A 123 -14.40 23.07 -17.97
CA GLN A 123 -13.05 23.25 -18.50
C GLN A 123 -12.15 22.04 -18.20
N GLU A 124 -12.23 21.49 -16.98
CA GLU A 124 -11.46 20.30 -16.60
C GLU A 124 -11.94 19.05 -17.34
N GLN A 125 -13.25 18.93 -17.60
CA GLN A 125 -13.80 17.86 -18.43
C GLN A 125 -13.30 17.91 -19.88
N GLN A 126 -12.89 19.08 -20.36
CA GLN A 126 -12.33 19.28 -21.70
C GLN A 126 -10.79 19.19 -21.71
N THR A 127 -10.14 19.21 -20.55
CA THR A 127 -8.69 19.22 -20.41
C THR A 127 -8.17 17.81 -20.09
N VAL A 128 -7.22 17.32 -20.88
CA VAL A 128 -6.55 16.05 -20.60
C VAL A 128 -5.60 16.23 -19.42
N GLN A 129 -5.93 15.61 -18.29
CA GLN A 129 -5.10 15.66 -17.07
C GLN A 129 -3.85 14.79 -17.25
N LYS A 130 -2.66 15.40 -17.27
CA LYS A 130 -1.41 14.65 -17.39
C LYS A 130 -0.91 14.20 -16.02
N ILE A 131 -0.56 12.93 -15.91
CA ILE A 131 -0.10 12.29 -14.67
C ILE A 131 1.28 11.67 -14.94
N PHE A 132 2.30 12.11 -14.22
CA PHE A 132 3.68 11.63 -14.33
C PHE A 132 3.99 10.69 -13.18
N ILE A 133 4.43 9.48 -13.48
CA ILE A 133 4.64 8.41 -12.50
C ILE A 133 6.10 7.97 -12.51
N ALA A 134 6.78 8.03 -11.37
CA ALA A 134 8.09 7.42 -11.16
C ALA A 134 7.94 6.16 -10.30
N GLN A 135 8.43 5.02 -10.78
CA GLN A 135 8.59 3.83 -9.96
C GLN A 135 10.01 3.81 -9.39
N LEU A 136 10.13 3.81 -8.06
CA LEU A 136 11.42 3.82 -7.39
C LEU A 136 11.59 2.55 -6.58
N THR A 137 12.76 1.93 -6.72
CA THR A 137 13.20 0.86 -5.83
C THR A 137 13.67 1.47 -4.52
N THR A 138 13.08 1.02 -3.41
CA THR A 138 13.52 1.46 -2.09
C THR A 138 14.77 0.66 -1.71
N PRO A 139 15.85 1.29 -1.22
CA PRO A 139 17.02 0.58 -0.71
C PRO A 139 16.66 -0.48 0.34
N ASP A 140 17.38 -1.59 0.36
CA ASP A 140 17.05 -2.76 1.19
C ASP A 140 17.12 -2.48 2.70
N ASP A 141 17.90 -1.46 3.10
CA ASP A 141 18.05 -0.99 4.47
C ASP A 141 16.94 0.00 4.90
N GLN A 142 16.07 0.43 3.98
CA GLN A 142 15.00 1.42 4.25
C GLN A 142 13.62 0.77 4.44
N GLY A 143 13.57 -0.51 4.80
CA GLY A 143 12.35 -1.27 5.12
C GLY A 143 12.03 -1.41 6.61
N ILE A 144 11.01 -2.23 6.91
CA ILE A 144 10.76 -2.72 8.27
C ILE A 144 11.70 -3.89 8.53
N SER A 145 12.70 -3.66 9.37
CA SER A 145 13.57 -4.73 9.87
C SER A 145 12.89 -5.51 10.99
N GLN A 146 13.34 -6.75 11.21
CA GLN A 146 12.91 -7.57 12.34
C GLN A 146 13.12 -6.85 13.70
N THR A 147 14.19 -6.06 13.82
CA THR A 147 14.47 -5.25 15.02
C THR A 147 13.44 -4.15 15.21
N LYS A 148 13.12 -3.38 14.16
CA LYS A 148 12.09 -2.31 14.22
C LYS A 148 10.71 -2.89 14.54
N LEU A 149 10.38 -4.05 13.97
CA LEU A 149 9.16 -4.78 14.28
C LEU A 149 9.10 -5.17 15.77
N ASN A 150 10.16 -5.79 16.30
CA ASN A 150 10.22 -6.19 17.72
C ASN A 150 10.09 -5.02 18.70
N LEU A 151 10.69 -3.87 18.38
CA LEU A 151 10.54 -2.64 19.18
C LEU A 151 9.10 -2.16 19.21
N THR A 152 8.37 -2.28 18.10
CA THR A 152 6.96 -1.89 17.99
C THR A 152 6.03 -2.83 18.77
N LEU A 153 6.35 -4.12 18.83
CA LEU A 153 5.55 -5.11 19.55
C LEU A 153 5.71 -5.03 21.07
N THR A 154 6.83 -4.52 21.57
CA THR A 154 7.11 -4.51 23.01
C THR A 154 6.09 -3.70 23.83
N PRO A 155 5.71 -2.47 23.43
CA PRO A 155 4.62 -1.74 24.08
C PRO A 155 3.27 -2.45 23.96
N ILE A 156 2.97 -3.09 22.82
CA ILE A 156 1.70 -3.81 22.59
C ILE A 156 1.60 -4.99 23.57
N ARG A 157 2.67 -5.79 23.70
CA ARG A 157 2.73 -6.90 24.66
C ARG A 157 2.42 -6.43 26.08
N LYS A 158 3.03 -5.31 26.50
CA LYS A 158 2.84 -4.74 27.84
C LYS A 158 1.42 -4.22 28.05
N ASN A 159 0.88 -3.47 27.09
CA ASN A 159 -0.46 -2.88 27.19
C ASN A 159 -1.58 -3.92 27.23
N LEU A 160 -1.36 -5.09 26.63
CA LEU A 160 -2.34 -6.18 26.57
C LEU A 160 -2.11 -7.26 27.63
N GLU A 161 -1.08 -7.08 28.47
CA GLU A 161 -0.69 -8.04 29.51
C GLU A 161 -0.52 -9.45 28.92
N LEU A 162 0.09 -9.54 27.74
CA LEU A 162 0.39 -10.81 27.08
C LEU A 162 1.65 -11.43 27.69
N ASP A 163 1.61 -12.73 27.93
CA ASP A 163 2.78 -13.50 28.39
C ASP A 163 3.88 -13.46 27.33
N SER A 164 3.50 -13.58 26.05
CA SER A 164 4.41 -13.40 24.94
C SER A 164 3.73 -12.80 23.71
N LEU A 165 4.50 -12.05 22.93
CA LEU A 165 4.13 -11.55 21.61
C LEU A 165 5.38 -11.51 20.76
N LYS A 166 5.37 -12.24 19.65
CA LYS A 166 6.47 -12.35 18.70
C LYS A 166 5.92 -12.19 17.29
N ALA A 167 6.57 -11.42 16.45
CA ALA A 167 6.34 -11.47 15.01
C ALA A 167 7.65 -11.82 14.30
N THR A 168 7.57 -12.56 13.22
CA THR A 168 8.72 -12.96 12.40
C THR A 168 8.43 -12.66 10.95
N ILE A 169 9.32 -11.89 10.32
CA ILE A 169 9.24 -11.60 8.89
C ILE A 169 9.76 -12.84 8.14
N LEU A 170 8.91 -13.42 7.30
CA LEU A 170 9.23 -14.55 6.42
C LEU A 170 9.42 -14.06 4.98
N SER A 171 9.61 -14.97 4.02
CA SER A 171 9.83 -14.64 2.61
C SER A 171 8.63 -14.03 1.87
N SER A 172 7.43 -14.07 2.45
CA SER A 172 6.20 -13.59 1.80
C SER A 172 5.17 -12.95 2.74
N ARG A 173 5.37 -13.05 4.06
CA ARG A 173 4.41 -12.63 5.08
C ARG A 173 5.12 -12.35 6.40
N VAL A 174 4.41 -11.71 7.32
CA VAL A 174 4.82 -11.56 8.71
C VAL A 174 4.01 -12.52 9.54
N ASN A 175 4.63 -13.53 10.13
CA ASN A 175 3.94 -14.44 11.05
C ASN A 175 3.90 -13.82 12.44
N VAL A 176 2.74 -13.76 13.09
CA VAL A 176 2.58 -13.23 14.44
C VAL A 176 2.08 -14.34 15.36
N HIS A 177 2.71 -14.47 16.51
CA HIS A 177 2.36 -15.41 17.56
C HIS A 177 2.27 -14.67 18.89
N ALA A 178 1.15 -14.78 19.58
CA ALA A 178 0.93 -14.22 20.90
C ALA A 178 0.42 -15.29 21.84
N THR A 179 0.74 -15.17 23.13
CA THR A 179 0.30 -16.11 24.17
C THR A 179 -0.24 -15.34 25.37
N LYS A 180 -1.37 -15.78 25.94
CA LYS A 180 -1.93 -15.23 27.17
C LYS A 180 -2.63 -16.32 27.98
N SER A 181 -2.22 -16.49 29.23
CA SER A 181 -2.84 -17.41 30.20
C SER A 181 -2.98 -18.84 29.67
N GLY A 182 -1.98 -19.30 28.89
CA GLY A 182 -1.96 -20.62 28.27
C GLY A 182 -2.67 -20.73 26.91
N GLY A 183 -3.41 -19.71 26.48
CA GLY A 183 -3.95 -19.61 25.12
C GLY A 183 -2.91 -19.11 24.13
N ASP A 184 -2.89 -19.71 22.93
CA ASP A 184 -2.01 -19.35 21.82
C ASP A 184 -2.82 -18.72 20.68
N LEU A 185 -2.32 -17.62 20.13
CA LEU A 185 -2.91 -16.86 19.03
C LEU A 185 -1.90 -16.76 17.90
N LYS A 186 -2.23 -17.27 16.72
CA LYS A 186 -1.36 -17.27 15.53
C LYS A 186 -2.07 -16.64 14.35
N PHE A 187 -1.43 -15.72 13.66
CA PHE A 187 -1.96 -15.21 12.40
C PHE A 187 -0.87 -14.70 11.47
N SER A 188 -1.18 -14.69 10.17
CA SER A 188 -0.29 -14.15 9.15
C SER A 188 -0.69 -12.72 8.80
N ALA A 189 0.21 -11.75 8.93
CA ALA A 189 0.02 -10.40 8.41
C ALA A 189 0.66 -10.23 7.03
N PHE A 190 -0.10 -9.66 6.10
CA PHE A 190 0.32 -9.36 4.74
C PHE A 190 0.48 -7.84 4.58
N VAL A 191 1.67 -7.42 4.14
CA VAL A 191 2.00 -6.02 3.88
C VAL A 191 1.87 -5.75 2.39
N ARG A 192 1.12 -4.72 2.02
CA ARG A 192 0.85 -4.36 0.62
C ARG A 192 0.67 -2.85 0.45
N GLY A 193 0.67 -2.38 -0.80
CA GLY A 193 0.28 -1.00 -1.10
C GLY A 193 -1.18 -0.72 -0.77
N SER A 194 -1.43 0.44 -0.17
CA SER A 194 -2.79 0.90 0.12
C SER A 194 -3.47 1.43 -1.14
N THR A 195 -4.75 1.09 -1.31
CA THR A 195 -5.67 1.64 -2.31
C THR A 195 -6.77 2.53 -1.68
N SER A 196 -6.66 2.85 -0.39
CA SER A 196 -7.63 3.70 0.32
C SER A 196 -7.62 5.15 -0.20
N ASP A 197 -8.70 5.88 0.12
CA ASP A 197 -8.84 7.32 -0.03
C ASP A 197 -7.84 8.14 0.81
N ASP A 198 -7.39 7.61 1.95
CA ASP A 198 -6.32 8.22 2.73
C ASP A 198 -4.99 8.06 1.98
N LEU A 199 -4.57 9.12 1.29
CA LEU A 199 -3.25 9.17 0.68
C LEU A 199 -2.14 9.06 1.73
N GLY A 200 -2.41 9.50 2.97
CA GLY A 200 -1.56 9.36 4.15
C GLY A 200 -1.10 7.94 4.38
N ARG A 201 -2.04 7.02 4.24
CA ARG A 201 -1.83 5.58 4.29
C ARG A 201 -1.27 5.08 2.97
N VAL A 202 0.04 4.88 2.92
CA VAL A 202 0.74 4.35 1.75
C VAL A 202 0.75 2.82 1.76
N ILE A 203 0.75 2.23 2.96
CA ILE A 203 0.80 0.78 3.17
C ILE A 203 -0.46 0.30 3.88
N ASP A 204 -0.88 -0.90 3.53
CA ASP A 204 -1.95 -1.62 4.17
C ASP A 204 -1.39 -2.91 4.75
N VAL A 205 -1.70 -3.17 6.02
CA VAL A 205 -1.33 -4.43 6.69
C VAL A 205 -2.63 -5.15 6.99
N LYS A 206 -2.85 -6.28 6.33
CA LYS A 206 -4.01 -7.13 6.57
C LYS A 206 -3.60 -8.33 7.38
N ALA A 207 -4.26 -8.54 8.52
CA ALA A 207 -4.26 -9.84 9.17
C ALA A 207 -5.04 -10.82 8.29
N GLY A 208 -4.42 -11.96 8.00
CA GLY A 208 -5.07 -13.12 7.41
C GLY A 208 -5.87 -13.89 8.46
N GLU A 209 -6.15 -15.16 8.18
CA GLU A 209 -6.85 -16.03 9.13
C GLU A 209 -6.09 -16.10 10.46
N ILE A 210 -6.88 -15.95 11.53
CA ILE A 210 -6.42 -15.94 12.91
C ILE A 210 -6.80 -17.30 13.48
N ASP A 211 -5.79 -18.05 13.88
CA ASP A 211 -5.91 -19.37 14.50
C ASP A 211 -5.67 -19.22 16.01
N ILE A 212 -6.60 -19.71 16.82
CA ILE A 212 -6.58 -19.53 18.27
C ILE A 212 -6.73 -20.90 18.92
N ASP A 213 -5.66 -21.33 19.61
CA ASP A 213 -5.64 -22.55 20.39
C ASP A 213 -5.85 -22.19 21.88
N LEU A 214 -7.03 -22.49 22.45
CA LEU A 214 -7.33 -22.28 23.86
C LEU A 214 -7.14 -23.58 24.66
N PRO A 215 -6.51 -23.56 25.86
CA PRO A 215 -6.35 -24.75 26.68
C PRO A 215 -7.61 -25.04 27.52
N GLY A 216 -8.35 -26.09 27.17
CA GLY A 216 -9.48 -26.60 27.98
C GLY A 216 -10.81 -26.60 27.22
N PRO A 217 -11.92 -27.03 27.84
CA PRO A 217 -13.23 -26.98 27.21
C PRO A 217 -13.61 -25.51 26.94
N ASP A 218 -13.89 -25.19 25.67
CA ASP A 218 -14.05 -23.85 25.08
C ASP A 218 -14.95 -22.89 25.90
N CYS A 219 -15.85 -23.43 26.72
CA CYS A 219 -16.81 -22.69 27.54
C CYS A 219 -16.23 -22.00 28.80
N ILE A 220 -15.06 -22.39 29.31
CA ILE A 220 -14.49 -21.80 30.55
C ILE A 220 -13.39 -20.76 30.24
N VAL A 221 -12.70 -20.90 29.10
CA VAL A 221 -11.57 -20.03 28.72
C VAL A 221 -12.04 -18.79 27.95
N GLY A 222 -13.13 -18.89 27.18
CA GLY A 222 -13.78 -17.74 26.51
C GLY A 222 -14.38 -16.69 27.46
N LEU A 223 -14.44 -16.99 28.77
CA LEU A 223 -14.86 -16.05 29.82
C LEU A 223 -13.71 -15.16 30.35
N CYS A 224 -12.45 -15.52 30.09
CA CYS A 224 -11.27 -14.84 30.66
C CYS A 224 -10.39 -14.13 29.62
N VAL A 225 -10.66 -14.32 28.33
CA VAL A 225 -9.90 -13.72 27.23
C VAL A 225 -10.87 -13.10 26.24
N ASP A 226 -10.95 -11.77 26.20
CA ASP A 226 -11.74 -11.04 25.21
C ASP A 226 -11.03 -11.11 23.84
N GLU A 227 -11.45 -12.08 23.04
CA GLU A 227 -10.97 -12.37 21.70
C GLU A 227 -11.01 -11.12 20.80
N GLY A 228 -12.11 -10.38 20.86
CA GLY A 228 -12.32 -9.17 20.08
C GLY A 228 -11.37 -8.05 20.48
N GLN A 229 -11.11 -7.90 21.78
CA GLN A 229 -10.18 -6.90 22.28
C GLN A 229 -8.73 -7.17 21.85
N ILE A 230 -8.29 -8.44 21.88
CA ILE A 230 -6.93 -8.79 21.44
C ILE A 230 -6.79 -8.57 19.93
N GLU A 231 -7.76 -9.02 19.14
CA GLU A 231 -7.76 -8.79 17.69
C GLU A 231 -7.74 -7.29 17.36
N GLU A 232 -8.62 -6.50 17.98
CA GLU A 232 -8.72 -5.06 17.72
C GLU A 232 -7.40 -4.35 18.06
N GLN A 233 -6.75 -4.71 19.17
CA GLN A 233 -5.52 -4.08 19.61
C GLN A 233 -4.32 -4.46 18.75
N ILE A 234 -4.26 -5.70 18.28
CA ILE A 234 -3.26 -6.14 17.30
C ILE A 234 -3.47 -5.41 15.97
N ARG A 235 -4.71 -5.29 15.49
CA ARG A 235 -5.05 -4.49 14.31
C ARG A 235 -4.64 -3.02 14.49
N LYS A 236 -4.91 -2.42 15.65
CA LYS A 236 -4.45 -1.05 16.01
C LYS A 236 -2.94 -0.94 15.99
N GLY A 237 -2.22 -1.92 16.54
CA GLY A 237 -0.76 -1.99 16.54
C GLY A 237 -0.16 -2.07 15.12
N LEU A 238 -0.69 -2.94 14.27
CA LEU A 238 -0.29 -3.05 12.87
C LEU A 238 -0.64 -1.79 12.07
N SER A 239 -1.78 -1.17 12.36
CA SER A 239 -2.17 0.12 11.76
C SER A 239 -1.19 1.23 12.14
N ARG A 240 -0.71 1.27 13.39
CA ARG A 240 0.31 2.23 13.84
C ARG A 240 1.64 2.01 13.12
N LEU A 241 2.11 0.76 13.01
CA LEU A 241 3.32 0.42 12.26
C LEU A 241 3.21 0.88 10.79
N SER A 242 2.04 0.65 10.17
CA SER A 242 1.76 1.11 8.82
C SER A 242 1.79 2.64 8.70
N SER A 243 1.24 3.36 9.69
CA SER A 243 1.25 4.83 9.73
C SER A 243 2.67 5.39 9.87
N GLU A 244 3.49 4.81 10.75
CA GLU A 244 4.88 5.24 10.95
C GLU A 244 5.71 5.02 9.68
N LEU A 245 5.59 3.84 9.07
CA LEU A 245 6.27 3.55 7.80
C LEU A 245 5.80 4.47 6.67
N SER A 246 4.50 4.73 6.58
CA SER A 246 3.96 5.65 5.58
C SER A 246 4.53 7.06 5.75
N LYS A 247 4.71 7.52 6.99
CA LYS A 247 5.36 8.81 7.32
C LYS A 247 6.85 8.82 6.93
N ASP A 248 7.57 7.74 7.23
CA ASP A 248 8.99 7.60 6.88
C ASP A 248 9.19 7.66 5.36
N LEU A 249 8.37 6.93 4.60
CA LEU A 249 8.41 6.93 3.12
C LEU A 249 8.10 8.31 2.54
N ARG A 250 7.07 8.98 3.06
CA ARG A 250 6.75 10.36 2.67
C ARG A 250 7.91 11.32 2.91
N THR A 251 8.57 11.20 4.05
CA THR A 251 9.72 12.03 4.41
C THR A 251 10.89 11.76 3.48
N ALA A 252 11.17 10.49 3.16
CA ALA A 252 12.19 10.10 2.22
C ALA A 252 11.93 10.64 0.80
N VAL A 253 10.67 10.60 0.34
CA VAL A 253 10.26 11.17 -0.95
C VAL A 253 10.49 12.67 -0.99
N LYS A 254 10.05 13.42 0.04
CA LYS A 254 10.27 14.87 0.11
C LYS A 254 11.75 15.25 0.03
N LYS A 255 12.61 14.46 0.69
CA LYS A 255 14.06 14.66 0.64
C LYS A 255 14.65 14.38 -0.74
N ARG A 256 14.15 13.36 -1.44
CA ARG A 256 14.62 12.99 -2.79
C ARG A 256 14.09 13.88 -3.90
N LEU A 257 12.93 14.53 -3.71
CA LEU A 257 12.23 15.35 -4.70
C LEU A 257 11.93 16.76 -4.17
N PRO A 258 12.95 17.61 -3.95
CA PRO A 258 12.74 18.97 -3.47
C PRO A 258 11.83 19.74 -4.45
N GLY A 259 10.83 20.45 -3.92
CA GLY A 259 9.86 21.23 -4.72
C GLY A 259 8.74 20.43 -5.38
N VAL A 260 8.83 19.10 -5.42
CA VAL A 260 7.80 18.21 -5.99
C VAL A 260 7.20 17.28 -4.94
N GLY A 261 7.95 16.90 -3.91
CA GLY A 261 7.57 15.88 -2.94
C GLY A 261 6.33 16.20 -2.09
N ASP A 262 5.98 17.47 -1.91
CA ASP A 262 4.72 17.86 -1.24
C ASP A 262 3.48 17.67 -2.12
N LEU A 263 3.69 17.63 -3.44
CA LEU A 263 2.66 17.43 -4.47
C LEU A 263 2.61 15.97 -4.92
N ALA A 264 3.58 15.17 -4.54
CA ALA A 264 3.63 13.76 -4.90
C ALA A 264 2.51 12.97 -4.20
N SER A 265 1.66 12.31 -4.99
CA SER A 265 0.93 11.14 -4.50
C SER A 265 1.91 9.98 -4.38
N ILE A 266 1.82 9.23 -3.27
CA ILE A 266 2.70 8.10 -2.99
C ILE A 266 1.85 6.84 -2.88
N SER A 267 2.22 5.85 -3.68
CA SER A 267 1.68 4.49 -3.64
C SER A 267 2.82 3.50 -3.46
N VAL A 268 2.50 2.27 -3.04
CA VAL A 268 3.48 1.18 -2.96
C VAL A 268 3.07 0.12 -3.97
N TRP A 269 3.88 -0.06 -5.00
CA TRP A 269 3.58 -0.97 -6.11
C TRP A 269 4.10 -2.38 -5.84
N ARG A 270 4.99 -2.55 -4.86
CA ARG A 270 5.51 -3.87 -4.46
C ARG A 270 6.04 -3.81 -3.03
N CYS A 271 5.86 -4.90 -2.29
CA CYS A 271 6.62 -5.16 -1.07
C CYS A 271 7.58 -6.32 -1.33
N ARG A 272 8.89 -6.07 -1.13
CA ARG A 272 9.94 -7.09 -1.22
C ARG A 272 10.25 -7.61 0.18
N PHE A 273 10.52 -8.89 0.29
CA PHE A 273 11.02 -9.52 1.50
C PHE A 273 12.48 -9.86 1.26
N VAL A 274 13.38 -9.05 1.80
CA VAL A 274 14.82 -9.15 1.55
C VAL A 274 15.53 -9.70 2.76
N GLN A 275 16.50 -10.58 2.54
CA GLN A 275 17.37 -11.05 3.61
C GLN A 275 18.37 -9.94 3.94
N THR A 276 18.30 -9.42 5.16
CA THR A 276 19.17 -8.35 5.66
C THR A 276 20.22 -8.85 6.65
N GLY A 277 20.23 -10.15 6.96
CA GLY A 277 21.24 -10.75 7.81
C GLY A 277 20.98 -12.23 8.08
N THR A 278 21.76 -12.80 9.00
CA THR A 278 21.60 -14.16 9.51
C THR A 278 21.68 -14.15 11.04
N ARG A 279 20.91 -15.03 11.68
CA ARG A 279 20.96 -15.32 13.11
C ARG A 279 21.41 -16.75 13.30
N THR A 280 22.52 -16.94 14.01
CA THR A 280 22.98 -18.27 14.39
C THR A 280 22.22 -18.74 15.62
N ILE A 281 21.57 -19.90 15.52
CA ILE A 281 20.98 -20.63 16.65
C ILE A 281 21.80 -21.87 16.89
N LYS A 282 22.22 -22.09 18.14
CA LYS A 282 22.84 -23.36 18.56
C LYS A 282 21.77 -24.29 19.09
N LEU A 283 21.68 -25.48 18.54
CA LEU A 283 20.78 -26.51 19.04
C LEU A 283 21.32 -27.06 20.38
N PRO A 284 20.50 -27.10 21.45
CA PRO A 284 20.96 -27.48 22.79
C PRO A 284 21.56 -28.89 22.86
N ILE A 285 21.12 -29.80 21.97
CA ILE A 285 21.44 -31.23 22.04
C ILE A 285 22.62 -31.58 21.12
N THR A 286 22.70 -30.98 19.93
CA THR A 286 23.71 -31.34 18.92
C THR A 286 24.88 -30.36 18.88
N ASN A 287 24.79 -29.22 19.58
CA ASN A 287 25.73 -28.09 19.49
C ASN A 287 25.98 -27.58 18.05
N GLN A 288 25.20 -28.05 17.07
CA GLN A 288 25.26 -27.58 15.70
C GLN A 288 24.68 -26.17 15.62
N ALA A 289 25.41 -25.31 14.92
CA ALA A 289 24.98 -23.97 14.57
C ALA A 289 24.10 -24.04 13.32
N PHE A 290 22.90 -23.48 13.41
CA PHE A 290 22.01 -23.28 12.28
C PHE A 290 21.89 -21.78 11.99
N GLU A 291 22.07 -21.39 10.74
CA GLU A 291 21.89 -20.00 10.30
C GLU A 291 20.45 -19.80 9.85
N LEU A 292 19.73 -18.93 10.54
CA LEU A 292 18.40 -18.50 10.15
C LEU A 292 18.47 -17.13 9.45
N PRO A 293 17.88 -16.97 8.26
CA PRO A 293 17.85 -15.68 7.60
C PRO A 293 16.99 -14.69 8.41
N ILE A 294 17.51 -13.47 8.57
CA ILE A 294 16.75 -12.34 9.09
C ILE A 294 16.22 -11.57 7.90
N MET A 295 14.91 -11.43 7.83
CA MET A 295 14.23 -10.75 6.73
C MET A 295 13.81 -9.33 7.12
N SER A 296 13.67 -8.47 6.12
CA SER A 296 13.05 -7.15 6.20
C SER A 296 11.97 -6.99 5.13
N VAL A 297 10.91 -6.24 5.45
CA VAL A 297 9.87 -5.87 4.47
C VAL A 297 10.21 -4.51 3.88
N VAL A 298 10.53 -4.47 2.59
CA VAL A 298 10.95 -3.25 1.88
C VAL A 298 9.87 -2.86 0.86
N PRO A 299 9.12 -1.77 1.10
CA PRO A 299 8.11 -1.29 0.18
C PRO A 299 8.73 -0.44 -0.95
N ASP A 300 8.62 -0.90 -2.19
CA ASP A 300 9.00 -0.10 -3.37
C ASP A 300 7.87 0.87 -3.70
N ILE A 301 8.23 2.13 -3.87
CA ILE A 301 7.26 3.23 -3.99
C ILE A 301 7.04 3.63 -5.44
N ALA A 302 5.84 4.10 -5.72
CA ALA A 302 5.50 4.82 -6.94
C ALA A 302 5.07 6.24 -6.54
N ILE A 303 5.60 7.21 -7.27
CA ILE A 303 5.36 8.63 -7.05
C ILE A 303 4.60 9.15 -8.26
N GLY A 304 3.42 9.70 -8.05
CA GLY A 304 2.65 10.33 -9.11
C GLY A 304 2.48 11.83 -8.86
N VAL A 305 2.63 12.62 -9.93
CA VAL A 305 2.54 14.08 -9.91
C VAL A 305 1.67 14.53 -11.09
N LEU A 306 0.80 15.52 -10.88
CA LEU A 306 -0.06 16.07 -11.93
C LEU A 306 0.61 17.25 -12.64
N GLU A 307 0.27 17.46 -13.92
CA GLU A 307 0.53 18.72 -14.62
C GLU A 307 -0.36 19.83 -14.06
N ASN A 308 0.20 21.04 -13.93
CA ASN A 308 -0.44 22.23 -13.36
C ASN A 308 -0.80 22.07 -11.88
N PHE A 309 0.03 22.68 -11.04
CA PHE A 309 -0.18 22.89 -9.61
C PHE A 309 -1.58 23.45 -9.33
N ARG A 310 -2.48 22.61 -8.81
CA ARG A 310 -3.69 23.06 -8.10
C ARG A 310 -3.83 22.28 -6.81
N ALA A 311 -3.72 23.01 -5.71
CA ALA A 311 -3.88 22.50 -4.35
C ALA A 311 -5.31 22.03 -4.06
N ASP A 312 -6.25 22.34 -4.96
CA ASP A 312 -7.69 22.18 -4.86
C ASP A 312 -8.18 20.77 -5.22
N LEU A 313 -7.32 19.91 -5.79
CA LEU A 313 -7.52 18.46 -5.92
C LEU A 313 -6.65 17.66 -4.93
N TYR A 314 -6.07 18.36 -3.94
CA TYR A 314 -5.48 17.81 -2.72
C TYR A 314 -6.35 18.20 -1.51
#